data_AF-A0A352FI79-F1
#
_entry.id   AF-A0A352FI79-F1
#
_cell.length_a   1.000
_cell.length_b   1.000
_cell.length_c   1.000
_cell.angle_alpha   90.00
_cell.angle_beta   90.00
_cell.angle_gamma   90.00
#
_symmetry.space_group_name_H-M   'P 1'
#
loop_
_entity.id
_entity.type
_entity.pdbx_description
1 polymer ?
#
loop_
_entity_poly.entity_id
_entity_poly.type
_entity_poly.pdbx_seq_one_letter_code
_entity_poly.pdbx_strand_id
1 'polypeptide(L)'
;GGRGGGAAGPQSYNLDGKEVTSDVTFGQNTGKRTTKATMAGGNLELMNKTSFAGQDGTERVNTTTQKLSLSGDGKTLTVMTHREGGQQPVPDSTAVYNKQ
;
A
#
# COMPACT_ATOMS: atom_id res chain seq x y z
N GLY A 1 -25.30 10.56 5.82
CA GLY A 1 -24.16 9.87 6.46
C GLY A 1 -23.48 9.01 5.42
N GLY A 2 -22.39 9.51 4.84
CA GLY A 2 -21.74 8.87 3.69
C GLY A 2 -20.97 7.63 4.12
N ARG A 3 -21.35 6.49 3.53
CA ARG A 3 -20.62 5.22 3.59
C ARG A 3 -19.18 5.46 3.13
N GLY A 4 -18.21 5.35 4.04
CA GLY A 4 -16.78 5.28 3.72
C GLY A 4 -16.40 3.94 3.09
N GLY A 5 -17.08 3.55 2.02
CA GLY A 5 -16.72 2.43 1.15
C GLY A 5 -15.87 2.97 0.01
N GLY A 6 -14.60 3.25 0.29
CA GLY A 6 -13.68 3.80 -0.70
C GLY A 6 -12.58 2.81 -1.07
N ALA A 7 -12.88 1.87 -1.96
CA ALA A 7 -11.98 1.35 -3.01
C ALA A 7 -12.54 0.05 -3.64
N ALA A 8 -13.56 0.17 -4.47
CA ALA A 8 -13.96 -0.89 -5.41
C ALA A 8 -13.99 -0.32 -6.84
N GLY A 9 -13.00 0.51 -7.17
CA GLY A 9 -12.81 1.10 -8.48
C GLY A 9 -11.32 1.29 -8.78
N PRO A 10 -10.95 1.49 -10.06
CA PRO A 10 -9.56 1.68 -10.47
C PRO A 10 -8.89 2.75 -9.61
N GLN A 11 -7.73 2.44 -9.05
CA GLN A 11 -6.90 3.40 -8.32
C GLN A 11 -6.01 4.12 -9.32
N SER A 12 -5.98 5.45 -9.26
CA SER A 12 -5.03 6.27 -10.02
C SER A 12 -3.92 6.74 -9.08
N TYR A 13 -2.68 6.61 -9.52
CA TYR A 13 -1.50 7.03 -8.76
C TYR A 13 -0.76 8.12 -9.52
N ASN A 14 -0.28 9.13 -8.80
CA ASN A 14 0.71 10.05 -9.34
C ASN A 14 2.09 9.40 -9.21
N LEU A 15 2.83 9.29 -10.33
CA LEU A 15 4.12 8.57 -10.40
C LEU A 15 5.33 9.47 -10.15
N ASP A 16 5.11 10.69 -9.65
CA ASP A 16 6.15 11.67 -9.37
C ASP A 16 6.97 11.37 -8.11
N GLY A 17 6.72 10.23 -7.45
CA GLY A 17 7.42 9.81 -6.25
C GLY A 17 7.10 10.65 -5.01
N LYS A 18 6.10 11.56 -5.09
CA LYS A 18 5.69 12.36 -3.94
C LYS A 18 4.74 11.58 -3.04
N GLU A 19 4.82 11.89 -1.76
CA GLU A 19 3.91 11.36 -0.76
C GLU A 19 2.62 12.15 -0.76
N VAL A 20 1.49 11.44 -0.74
CA VAL A 20 0.16 11.99 -0.56
C VAL A 20 -0.38 11.45 0.75
N THR A 21 -0.75 12.35 1.67
CA THR A 21 -1.31 11.99 2.98
C THR A 21 -2.79 12.35 3.04
N SER A 22 -3.60 11.45 3.60
CA SER A 22 -5.04 11.60 3.78
C SER A 22 -5.46 11.07 5.15
N ASP A 23 -6.52 11.64 5.73
CA ASP A 23 -7.13 11.08 6.94
C ASP A 23 -7.92 9.82 6.58
N VAL A 24 -7.88 8.84 7.46
CA VAL A 24 -8.58 7.55 7.32
C VAL A 24 -9.19 7.13 8.64
N THR A 25 -10.31 6.41 8.58
CA THR A 25 -11.00 5.90 9.76
C THR A 25 -10.70 4.41 9.95
N PHE A 26 -10.19 4.05 11.12
CA PHE A 26 -9.93 2.68 11.56
C PHE A 26 -10.89 2.31 12.68
N GLY A 27 -12.07 1.80 12.32
CA GLY A 27 -13.13 1.53 13.30
C GLY A 27 -13.62 2.82 13.95
N GLN A 28 -13.39 2.98 15.26
CA GLN A 28 -13.71 4.22 15.99
C GLN A 28 -12.57 5.25 15.98
N ASN A 29 -11.36 4.87 15.56
CA ASN A 29 -10.19 5.74 15.61
C ASN A 29 -9.97 6.44 14.26
N THR A 30 -9.44 7.66 14.31
CA THR A 30 -8.92 8.37 13.13
C THR A 30 -7.41 8.22 13.05
N GLY A 31 -6.91 8.08 11.84
CA GLY A 31 -5.48 7.99 11.57
C GLY A 31 -5.13 8.65 10.25
N LYS A 32 -3.86 8.52 9.87
CA LYS A 32 -3.33 9.02 8.61
C LYS A 32 -2.97 7.86 7.70
N ARG A 33 -3.14 8.06 6.40
CA ARG A 33 -2.64 7.19 5.35
C ARG A 33 -1.80 8.01 4.38
N THR A 34 -0.53 7.64 4.27
CA THR A 34 0.42 8.18 3.32
C THR A 34 0.65 7.17 2.21
N THR A 35 0.50 7.59 0.96
CA THR A 35 0.75 6.77 -0.22
C THR A 35 1.82 7.41 -1.10
N LYS A 36 2.64 6.58 -1.75
CA LYS A 36 3.62 7.00 -2.75
C LYS A 36 3.66 5.98 -3.88
N ALA A 37 3.82 6.46 -5.10
CA ALA A 37 4.07 5.61 -6.26
C ALA A 37 5.24 6.19 -7.06
N THR A 38 6.14 5.31 -7.53
CA THR A 38 7.30 5.71 -8.33
C THR A 38 7.67 4.60 -9.30
N MET A 39 8.25 4.98 -10.44
CA MET A 39 8.90 4.03 -11.33
C MET A 39 10.39 3.92 -10.96
N ALA A 40 10.89 2.71 -10.73
CA ALA A 40 12.28 2.44 -10.39
C ALA A 40 12.80 1.21 -11.15
N GLY A 41 13.78 1.42 -12.04
CA GLY A 41 14.40 0.33 -12.80
C GLY A 41 13.40 -0.53 -13.57
N GLY A 42 12.39 0.09 -14.19
CA GLY A 42 11.32 -0.61 -14.94
C GLY A 42 10.22 -1.22 -14.08
N ASN A 43 10.27 -1.07 -12.76
CA ASN A 43 9.26 -1.57 -11.84
C ASN A 43 8.41 -0.42 -11.31
N LEU A 44 7.14 -0.70 -11.06
CA LEU A 44 6.29 0.20 -10.28
C LEU A 44 6.46 -0.13 -8.80
N GLU A 45 6.93 0.83 -8.03
CA GLU A 45 7.05 0.73 -6.57
C GLU A 45 5.94 1.54 -5.92
N LEU A 46 5.15 0.88 -5.07
CA LEU A 46 4.05 1.46 -4.31
C LEU A 46 4.37 1.38 -2.83
N MET A 47 4.13 2.46 -2.10
CA MET A 47 4.19 2.48 -0.64
C MET A 47 2.85 2.96 -0.10
N ASN A 48 2.38 2.28 0.95
CA ASN A 48 1.22 2.65 1.72
C ASN A 48 1.57 2.54 3.21
N LYS A 49 1.62 3.68 3.88
CA LYS A 49 1.86 3.79 5.31
C LYS A 49 0.58 4.26 5.97
N THR A 50 0.15 3.56 7.02
CA THR A 50 -0.95 3.97 7.88
C THR A 50 -0.45 4.19 9.29
N SER A 51 -0.89 5.25 9.94
CA SER A 51 -0.68 5.44 11.37
C SER A 51 -1.95 5.85 12.11
N PHE A 52 -2.13 5.35 13.33
CA PHE A 52 -3.27 5.68 14.19
C PHE A 52 -2.92 5.48 15.66
N ALA A 53 -3.60 6.19 16.55
CA ALA A 53 -3.47 5.97 17.99
C ALA A 53 -4.24 4.72 18.42
N GLY A 54 -3.59 3.83 19.19
CA GLY A 54 -4.22 2.72 19.88
C GLY A 54 -5.03 3.18 21.10
N GLN A 55 -5.81 2.27 21.70
CA GLN A 55 -6.57 2.55 22.93
C GLN A 55 -5.67 2.87 24.13
N ASP A 56 -4.43 2.40 24.10
CA ASP A 56 -3.37 2.66 25.07
C ASP A 56 -2.65 4.02 24.82
N GLY A 57 -3.09 4.79 23.81
CA GLY A 57 -2.46 6.05 23.41
C GLY A 57 -1.19 5.88 22.59
N THR A 58 -0.71 4.65 22.34
CA THR A 58 0.48 4.41 21.54
C THR A 58 0.20 4.58 20.04
N GLU A 59 1.13 5.17 19.29
CA GLU A 59 1.01 5.23 17.84
C GLU A 59 1.30 3.85 17.23
N ARG A 60 0.35 3.34 16.46
CA ARG A 60 0.49 2.12 15.66
C ARG A 60 0.79 2.55 14.23
N VAL A 61 1.93 2.12 13.70
CA VAL A 61 2.34 2.39 12.32
C VAL A 61 2.44 1.06 11.58
N ASN A 62 1.83 0.99 10.40
CA ASN A 62 2.01 -0.11 9.47
C ASN A 62 2.43 0.46 8.11
N THR A 63 3.44 -0.14 7.49
CA THR A 63 3.90 0.20 6.15
C THR A 63 3.80 -1.04 5.28
N THR A 64 3.24 -0.89 4.08
CA THR A 64 3.28 -1.90 3.04
C THR A 64 3.98 -1.31 1.83
N THR A 65 5.00 -2.01 1.35
CA THR A 65 5.71 -1.67 0.12
C THR A 65 5.49 -2.78 -0.88
N GLN A 66 5.15 -2.41 -2.12
CA GLN A 66 4.99 -3.36 -3.21
C GLN A 66 5.90 -2.98 -4.36
N LYS A 67 6.56 -3.98 -4.94
CA LYS A 67 7.30 -3.87 -6.19
C LYS A 67 6.61 -4.72 -7.25
N LEU A 68 6.14 -4.05 -8.29
CA LEU A 68 5.43 -4.66 -9.41
C LEU A 68 6.34 -4.67 -10.62
N SER A 69 6.60 -5.87 -11.15
CA SER A 69 7.45 -6.11 -12.32
C SER A 69 6.62 -6.78 -13.40
N LEU A 70 6.53 -6.16 -14.57
CA LEU A 70 5.90 -6.75 -15.74
C LEU A 70 6.98 -7.36 -16.63
N SER A 71 6.77 -8.59 -17.10
CA SER A 71 7.67 -9.23 -18.07
C SER A 71 7.71 -8.44 -19.38
N GLY A 72 8.82 -8.55 -20.12
CA GLY A 72 9.00 -7.83 -21.39
C GLY A 72 7.96 -8.17 -22.46
N ASP A 73 7.33 -9.34 -22.38
CA ASP A 73 6.23 -9.76 -23.24
C ASP A 73 4.84 -9.35 -22.73
N GLY A 74 4.76 -8.71 -21.56
CA GLY A 74 3.53 -8.23 -20.94
C GLY A 74 2.58 -9.32 -20.44
N LYS A 75 3.02 -10.57 -20.34
CA LYS A 75 2.16 -11.71 -19.97
C LYS A 75 2.21 -12.07 -18.49
N THR A 76 3.28 -11.70 -17.80
CA THR A 76 3.48 -12.06 -16.40
C THR A 76 3.70 -10.81 -15.56
N LEU A 77 2.86 -10.63 -14.55
CA LEU A 77 3.03 -9.62 -13.51
C LEU A 77 3.50 -10.31 -12.23
N THR A 78 4.68 -9.91 -11.75
CA THR A 78 5.21 -10.31 -10.45
C THR A 78 5.02 -9.19 -9.45
N VAL A 79 4.43 -9.50 -8.29
CA VAL A 79 4.20 -8.54 -7.21
C VAL A 79 4.91 -9.05 -5.96
N MET A 80 5.98 -8.37 -5.56
CA MET A 80 6.63 -8.59 -4.26
C MET A 80 6.04 -7.62 -3.25
N THR A 81 5.58 -8.12 -2.10
CA THR A 81 5.01 -7.31 -1.02
C THR A 81 5.83 -7.48 0.25
N HIS A 82 6.31 -6.37 0.77
CA HIS A 82 6.96 -6.24 2.07
C HIS A 82 6.02 -5.52 3.04
N ARG A 83 5.96 -5.96 4.30
CA ARG A 83 5.12 -5.35 5.32
C ARG A 83 5.91 -5.15 6.61
N GLU A 84 5.83 -3.94 7.14
CA GLU A 84 6.38 -3.56 8.43
C GLU A 84 5.25 -3.06 9.33
N GLY A 85 5.41 -3.27 10.63
CA GLY A 85 4.41 -2.89 11.64
C GLY A 85 3.59 -4.07 12.16
N GLY A 86 2.75 -3.79 13.15
CA GLY A 86 2.08 -4.80 13.96
C GLY A 86 2.98 -5.32 15.08
N GLN A 87 2.46 -6.26 15.87
CA GLN A 87 3.24 -6.83 16.98
C GLN A 87 4.33 -7.80 16.48
N GLN A 88 4.09 -8.50 15.37
CA GLN A 88 4.93 -9.58 14.87
C GLN A 88 5.50 -9.26 13.47
N PRO A 89 6.75 -9.65 13.18
CA PRO A 89 7.29 -9.56 11.83
C PRO A 89 6.41 -10.32 10.83
N VAL A 90 6.10 -9.69 9.71
CA VAL A 90 5.35 -10.33 8.61
C VAL A 90 6.35 -10.71 7.52
N PRO A 91 6.40 -11.98 7.10
CA PRO A 91 7.31 -12.38 6.03
C PRO A 91 6.91 -11.74 4.70
N ASP A 92 7.90 -11.51 3.86
CA ASP A 92 7.69 -11.08 2.48
C ASP A 92 6.87 -12.11 1.71
N SER A 93 6.10 -11.61 0.75
CA SER A 93 5.30 -12.45 -0.13
C SER A 93 5.52 -12.07 -1.58
N THR A 94 5.50 -13.07 -2.46
CA THR A 94 5.55 -12.89 -3.91
C THR A 94 4.32 -13.53 -4.53
N ALA A 95 3.58 -12.76 -5.32
CA ALA A 95 2.48 -13.24 -6.14
C ALA A 95 2.87 -13.12 -7.62
N VAL A 96 2.53 -14.14 -8.41
CA VAL A 96 2.77 -14.17 -9.86
C VAL A 96 1.43 -14.34 -10.56
N TYR A 97 1.11 -13.40 -11.44
CA TYR A 97 -0.12 -13.40 -12.22
C TYR A 97 0.24 -13.58 -13.69
N ASN A 98 -0.33 -14.61 -14.32
CA ASN A 98 -0.20 -14.84 -15.75
C ASN A 98 -1.48 -14.43 -16.45
N LYS A 99 -1.33 -13.70 -17.55
CA LYS A 99 -2.43 -13.38 -18.45
C LYS A 99 -2.92 -14.69 -19.11
N GLN A 100 -4.21 -14.98 -18.96
CA GLN A 100 -4.88 -16.06 -19.69
C GLN A 100 -5.17 -15.64 -21.14
#